data_AF-A0A4R9VD16-F1
#
_entry.id   AF-A0A4R9VD16-F1
#
_cell.length_a   1.000
_cell.length_b   1.000
_cell.length_c   1.000
_cell.angle_alpha   90.00
_cell.angle_beta   90.00
_cell.angle_gamma   90.00
#
_symmetry.space_group_name_H-M   'P 1'
#
loop_
_entity.id
_entity.type
_entity.pdbx_description
1 polymer ?
#
loop_
_entity_poly.entity_id
_entity_poly.type
_entity_poly.pdbx_seq_one_letter_code
_entity_poly.pdbx_strand_id
1 'polypeptide(L)'
;IVAPHVDVLQIPAFLSRQTDMLVAAARTGKVINVKKGQFLAPWDMKNVVAKITGSGNANVLTTERGASFGYNTLVSDMRALPIMAEIGAPVIFDATHSVQ
;
A
#
# COMPACT_ATOMS: atom_id res chain seq x y z
N ILE A 1 8.40 4.84 18.40
CA ILE A 1 7.55 4.06 19.33
C ILE A 1 7.22 2.68 18.77
N VAL A 2 6.55 2.57 17.61
CA VAL A 2 6.15 1.24 17.09
C VAL A 2 7.33 0.45 16.48
N ALA A 3 8.18 1.10 15.67
CA ALA A 3 9.23 0.42 14.89
C ALA A 3 10.18 -0.52 15.67
N PRO A 4 10.61 -0.21 16.91
CA PRO A 4 11.44 -1.14 17.70
C PRO A 4 10.77 -2.46 18.07
N HIS A 5 9.45 -2.58 17.96
CA HIS A 5 8.67 -3.73 18.43
C HIS A 5 8.01 -4.55 17.32
N VAL A 6 8.18 -4.17 16.05
CA VAL A 6 7.55 -4.84 14.90
C VAL A 6 8.53 -5.03 13.76
N ASP A 7 8.26 -6.03 12.92
CA ASP A 7 9.05 -6.31 11.72
C ASP A 7 8.52 -5.57 10.49
N VAL A 8 7.19 -5.47 10.39
CA VAL A 8 6.48 -4.85 9.27
C VAL A 8 5.59 -3.72 9.77
N LEU A 9 5.79 -2.51 9.23
CA LEU A 9 4.91 -1.37 9.44
C LEU A 9 3.80 -1.38 8.38
N GLN A 10 2.54 -1.38 8.80
CA GLN A 10 1.42 -1.32 7.89
C GLN A 10 0.88 0.12 7.79
N ILE A 11 0.78 0.65 6.58
CA ILE A 11 0.12 1.92 6.29
C ILE A 11 -1.35 1.65 5.93
N PRO A 12 -2.32 2.19 6.70
CA PRO A 12 -3.74 2.04 6.41
C PRO A 12 -4.13 2.63 5.04
N ALA A 13 -5.13 2.05 4.40
CA ALA A 13 -5.58 2.40 3.05
C ALA A 13 -5.91 3.91 2.90
N PHE A 14 -6.58 4.49 3.89
CA PHE A 14 -6.93 5.92 3.92
C PHE A 14 -5.71 6.85 3.99
N LEU A 15 -4.60 6.37 4.55
CA LEU A 15 -3.37 7.14 4.73
C LEU A 15 -2.33 6.90 3.62
N SER A 16 -2.66 6.09 2.61
CA SER A 16 -1.76 5.72 1.50
C SER A 16 -1.22 6.90 0.68
N ARG A 17 -1.85 8.09 0.75
CA ARG A 17 -1.39 9.33 0.10
C ARG A 17 -0.67 10.31 1.04
N GLN A 18 -0.55 10.02 2.34
CA GLN A 18 0.06 10.94 3.31
C GLN A 18 1.59 10.87 3.24
N THR A 19 2.20 11.76 2.45
CA THR A 19 3.64 11.75 2.17
C THR A 19 4.49 11.73 3.45
N ASP A 20 4.20 12.59 4.42
CA ASP A 20 4.99 12.68 5.65
C ASP A 20 4.98 11.36 6.43
N MET A 21 3.85 10.65 6.43
CA MET A 21 3.74 9.32 7.05
C MET A 21 4.57 8.28 6.31
N LEU A 22 4.54 8.27 4.97
CA LEU A 22 5.32 7.35 4.15
C LEU A 22 6.83 7.58 4.33
N VAL A 23 7.25 8.84 4.33
CA VAL A 23 8.66 9.24 4.55
C VAL A 23 9.09 8.87 5.97
N ALA A 24 8.26 9.14 6.98
CA ALA A 24 8.57 8.77 8.36
C ALA A 24 8.70 7.25 8.54
N ALA A 25 7.82 6.46 7.90
CA ALA A 25 7.92 5.01 7.89
C ALA A 25 9.20 4.54 7.17
N ALA A 26 9.52 5.12 6.02
CA ALA A 26 10.72 4.81 5.24
C ALA A 26 11.99 4.95 6.10
N ARG A 27 12.11 6.07 6.82
CA ARG A 27 13.24 6.41 7.69
C ARG A 27 13.46 5.42 8.85
N THR A 28 12.51 4.55 9.16
CA THR A 28 12.70 3.50 10.17
C THR A 28 13.54 2.31 9.67
N GLY A 29 13.72 2.17 8.36
CA GLY A 29 14.39 1.01 7.73
C GLY A 29 13.61 -0.31 7.80
N LYS A 30 12.43 -0.33 8.42
CA LYS A 30 11.56 -1.51 8.52
C LYS A 30 10.91 -1.83 7.17
N VAL A 31 10.41 -3.05 7.04
CA VAL A 31 9.55 -3.42 5.91
C VAL A 31 8.24 -2.64 6.03
N ILE A 32 7.75 -2.08 4.93
CA ILE A 32 6.55 -1.25 4.90
C ILE A 32 5.52 -1.89 3.99
N ASN A 33 4.38 -2.29 4.55
CA ASN A 33 3.23 -2.74 3.79
C ASN A 33 2.23 -1.61 3.61
N VAL A 34 2.05 -1.12 2.38
CA VAL A 34 1.06 -0.09 2.08
C VAL A 34 -0.20 -0.71 1.51
N LYS A 35 -1.32 -0.55 2.22
CA LYS A 35 -2.63 -0.89 1.65
C LYS A 35 -3.03 0.16 0.61
N LYS A 36 -3.40 -0.28 -0.60
CA LYS A 36 -3.95 0.60 -1.62
C LYS A 36 -5.26 1.19 -1.10
N GLY A 37 -5.38 2.51 -1.16
CA GLY A 37 -6.64 3.22 -0.90
C GLY A 37 -7.75 2.75 -1.83
N GLN A 38 -8.98 2.60 -1.33
CA GLN A 38 -10.14 2.27 -2.17
C GLN A 38 -10.45 3.33 -3.24
N PHE A 39 -9.87 4.52 -3.10
CA PHE A 39 -9.93 5.65 -4.03
C PHE A 39 -8.74 5.73 -5.01
N LEU A 40 -7.82 4.75 -4.99
CA LEU A 40 -6.65 4.71 -5.87
C LEU A 40 -6.85 3.75 -7.03
N ALA A 41 -6.41 4.17 -8.21
CA ALA A 41 -6.16 3.25 -9.30
C ALA A 41 -4.88 2.43 -9.04
N PRO A 42 -4.74 1.21 -9.63
CA PRO A 42 -3.56 0.37 -9.40
C PRO A 42 -2.24 1.05 -9.80
N TRP A 43 -2.19 1.76 -10.93
CA TRP A 43 -0.99 2.47 -11.40
C TRP A 43 -0.58 3.65 -10.52
N ASP A 44 -1.51 4.23 -9.74
CA ASP A 44 -1.18 5.31 -8.80
C ASP A 44 -0.27 4.83 -7.66
N MET A 45 -0.26 3.52 -7.38
CA MET A 45 0.62 2.93 -6.37
C MET A 45 2.10 3.12 -6.72
N LYS A 46 2.45 3.33 -8.01
CA LYS A 46 3.83 3.64 -8.42
C LYS A 46 4.36 4.87 -7.70
N ASN A 47 3.53 5.91 -7.54
CA ASN A 47 3.92 7.14 -6.85
C ASN A 47 4.05 6.92 -5.33
N VAL A 48 3.24 6.05 -4.75
CA VAL A 48 3.30 5.68 -3.33
C VAL A 48 4.60 4.93 -3.03
N VAL A 49 4.92 3.91 -3.85
CA VAL A 49 6.17 3.16 -3.75
C VAL A 49 7.37 4.09 -3.95
N ALA A 50 7.34 4.95 -4.98
CA ALA A 50 8.43 5.90 -5.28
C ALA A 50 8.73 6.86 -4.11
N LYS A 51 7.72 7.29 -3.35
CA LYS A 51 7.93 8.14 -2.16
C LYS A 51 8.71 7.41 -1.06
N ILE A 52 8.43 6.12 -0.85
CA ILE A 52 9.11 5.32 0.17
C ILE A 52 10.53 4.97 -0.28
N THR A 53 10.67 4.48 -1.52
CA THR A 53 11.97 4.08 -2.07
C THR A 53 12.88 5.29 -2.26
N GLY A 54 12.35 6.42 -2.75
CA GLY A 54 13.06 7.69 -2.85
C GLY A 54 13.46 8.30 -1.49
N SER A 55 12.86 7.83 -0.40
CA SER A 55 13.25 8.19 0.97
C SER A 55 14.30 7.25 1.58
N GLY A 56 14.88 6.35 0.78
CA GLY A 56 16.00 5.49 1.18
C GLY A 56 15.60 4.11 1.71
N ASN A 57 14.36 3.66 1.51
CA ASN A 57 13.91 2.33 1.95
C ASN A 57 13.28 1.53 0.82
N ALA A 58 13.96 0.48 0.35
CA ALA A 58 13.49 -0.40 -0.72
C ALA A 58 12.55 -1.53 -0.22
N ASN A 59 12.42 -1.72 1.10
CA ASN A 59 11.64 -2.82 1.68
C ASN A 59 10.15 -2.49 1.70
N VAL A 60 9.52 -2.46 0.52
CA VAL A 60 8.11 -2.13 0.36
C VAL A 60 7.30 -3.31 -0.14
N LEU A 61 6.14 -3.49 0.48
CA LEU A 61 5.07 -4.39 0.06
C LEU A 61 3.85 -3.53 -0.28
N THR A 62 3.07 -3.98 -1.26
CA THR A 62 1.81 -3.33 -1.63
C THR A 62 0.67 -4.30 -1.42
N THR A 63 -0.44 -3.85 -0.84
CA THR A 63 -1.60 -4.70 -0.58
C THR A 63 -2.83 -4.20 -1.36
N GLU A 64 -3.39 -5.05 -2.22
CA GLU A 64 -4.72 -4.87 -2.81
C GLU A 64 -5.79 -5.21 -1.76
N ARG A 65 -6.85 -4.39 -1.68
CA ARG A 65 -7.92 -4.52 -0.69
C ARG A 65 -9.30 -4.06 -1.19
N GLY A 66 -9.48 -3.98 -2.51
CA GLY A 66 -10.68 -3.47 -3.18
C GLY A 66 -10.59 -2.00 -3.58
N ALA A 67 -11.45 -1.60 -4.51
CA ALA A 67 -11.70 -0.22 -4.93
C ALA A 67 -13.18 0.12 -4.73
N SER A 68 -13.50 1.39 -4.45
CA SER A 68 -14.87 1.85 -4.27
C SER A 68 -15.72 1.57 -5.50
N PHE A 69 -16.86 0.90 -5.30
CA PHE A 69 -17.81 0.56 -6.34
C PHE A 69 -19.22 1.03 -5.95
N GLY A 70 -19.45 2.33 -6.14
CA GLY A 70 -20.66 2.98 -5.63
C GLY A 70 -20.61 3.21 -4.11
N TYR A 71 -21.79 3.24 -3.49
CA TYR A 71 -21.91 3.44 -2.05
C TYR A 71 -21.85 2.11 -1.30
N ASN A 72 -21.16 2.07 -0.18
CA ASN A 72 -21.12 0.93 0.74
C ASN A 72 -20.72 -0.41 0.07
N THR A 73 -19.88 -0.35 -0.96
CA THR A 73 -19.42 -1.55 -1.66
C THR A 73 -18.02 -1.33 -2.23
N LEU A 74 -17.18 -2.35 -2.11
CA LEU A 74 -15.92 -2.49 -2.82
C LEU A 74 -16.01 -3.57 -3.90
N VAL A 75 -15.24 -3.38 -4.97
CA VAL A 75 -14.97 -4.41 -5.97
C VAL A 75 -13.51 -4.79 -5.95
N SER A 76 -13.24 -6.09 -6.07
CA SER A 76 -11.90 -6.64 -6.28
C SER A 76 -11.60 -6.70 -7.77
N ASP A 77 -10.94 -5.66 -8.29
CA ASP A 77 -10.43 -5.68 -9.66
C ASP A 77 -9.15 -6.52 -9.74
N MET A 78 -9.27 -7.78 -10.17
CA MET A 78 -8.13 -8.71 -10.24
C MET A 78 -7.05 -8.27 -11.25
N ARG A 79 -7.33 -7.31 -12.15
CA ARG A 79 -6.31 -6.70 -13.02
C ARG A 79 -5.32 -5.86 -12.22
N ALA A 80 -5.69 -5.41 -11.03
CA ALA A 80 -4.80 -4.62 -10.17
C ALA A 80 -3.55 -5.40 -9.73
N LEU A 81 -3.66 -6.72 -9.53
CA LEU A 81 -2.56 -7.55 -9.06
C LEU A 81 -1.36 -7.55 -10.03
N PRO A 82 -1.51 -7.89 -11.34
CA PRO A 82 -0.40 -7.81 -12.28
C PRO A 82 0.08 -6.36 -12.51
N ILE A 83 -0.83 -5.37 -12.60
CA ILE A 83 -0.44 -3.96 -12.78
C ILE A 83 0.42 -3.47 -11.61
N MET A 84 0.09 -3.85 -10.38
CA MET A 84 0.89 -3.49 -9.21
C MET A 84 2.21 -4.27 -9.15
N ALA A 85 2.23 -5.51 -9.63
CA ALA A 85 3.46 -6.31 -9.68
C ALA A 85 4.52 -5.68 -10.60
N GLU A 86 4.09 -5.03 -11.71
CA GLU A 86 4.97 -4.30 -12.63
C GLU A 86 5.71 -3.12 -11.97
N ILE A 87 5.25 -2.63 -10.81
CA ILE A 87 5.91 -1.55 -10.07
C ILE A 87 7.25 -2.02 -9.45
N GLY A 88 7.44 -3.33 -9.29
CA GLY A 88 8.65 -3.92 -8.70
C GLY A 88 8.60 -4.10 -7.17
N ALA A 89 7.41 -4.02 -6.57
CA ALA A 89 7.17 -4.37 -5.17
C ALA A 89 6.30 -5.62 -5.06
N PRO A 90 6.55 -6.54 -4.10
CA PRO A 90 5.66 -7.67 -3.87
C PRO A 90 4.21 -7.21 -3.60
N VAL A 91 3.26 -7.95 -4.18
CA VAL A 91 1.83 -7.68 -4.06
C VAL A 91 1.20 -8.70 -3.11
N ILE A 92 0.46 -8.20 -2.14
CA ILE A 92 -0.35 -8.95 -1.18
C ILE A 92 -1.82 -8.73 -1.53
N PHE A 93 -2.65 -9.75 -1.38
CA PHE A 93 -4.10 -9.63 -1.50
C PHE A 93 -4.77 -9.75 -0.13
N ASP A 94 -5.48 -8.70 0.29
CA ASP A 94 -6.29 -8.69 1.51
C ASP A 94 -7.66 -9.30 1.22
N ALA A 95 -7.76 -10.62 1.42
CA ALA A 95 -8.97 -11.38 1.12
C ALA A 95 -10.17 -11.04 2.02
N THR A 96 -9.94 -10.42 3.19
CA THR A 96 -11.01 -10.15 4.17
C THR A 96 -11.60 -8.76 4.02
N HIS A 97 -10.81 -7.76 3.66
CA HIS A 97 -11.32 -6.39 3.48
C HIS A 97 -11.81 -6.11 2.07
N SER A 98 -11.48 -6.95 1.10
CA SER A 98 -11.85 -6.78 -0.30
C SER A 98 -13.33 -7.11 -0.59
N VAL A 99 -14.05 -7.60 0.42
CA VAL A 99 -15.49 -7.90 0.41
C VAL A 99 -16.33 -6.89 1.23
N GLN A 100 -15.73 -5.78 1.64
CA GLN A 100 -16.40 -4.70 2.41
C GLN A 100 -17.32 -3.83 1.56
#